data_AF-A0A7Y8ASK5-F1
#
_entry.id   AF-A0A7Y8ASK5-F1
#
_cell.length_a   1.000
_cell.length_b   1.000
_cell.length_c   1.000
_cell.angle_alpha   90.00
_cell.angle_beta   90.00
_cell.angle_gamma   90.00
#
_symmetry.space_group_name_H-M   'P 1'
#
loop_
_entity.id
_entity.type
_entity.pdbx_description
1 polymer ?
#
loop_
_entity_poly.entity_id
_entity_poly.type
_entity_poly.pdbx_seq_one_letter_code
_entity_poly.pdbx_strand_id
1 'polypeptide(L)'
;MSKNIAHPGGPQYGSGRRNDSPNGIKLPSDFLTNAWNREIDNIGRNLSIPMIQQHVARATGFAWGLRAADLVNEDMHKAMGEAIGLAEQAALVRFERGSDERD
;
A
#
# COMPACT_ATOMS: atom_id res chain seq x y z
N MET A 1 -34.14 1.59 -33.50
CA MET A 1 -33.30 0.89 -32.50
C MET A 1 -31.96 0.56 -33.14
N SER A 2 -30.87 0.86 -32.41
CA SER A 2 -29.44 0.66 -32.68
C SER A 2 -28.80 1.33 -33.91
N LYS A 3 -27.96 2.33 -33.66
CA LYS A 3 -26.69 2.50 -34.37
C LYS A 3 -25.56 2.68 -33.37
N ASN A 4 -24.64 1.72 -33.38
CA ASN A 4 -23.29 1.78 -32.83
C ASN A 4 -22.62 3.09 -33.24
N ILE A 5 -22.13 3.85 -32.27
CA ILE A 5 -21.06 4.83 -32.49
C ILE A 5 -20.04 4.56 -31.39
N ALA A 6 -19.04 3.74 -31.72
CA ALA A 6 -17.78 3.76 -31.02
C ALA A 6 -16.92 4.84 -31.68
N HIS A 7 -16.43 5.80 -30.89
CA HIS A 7 -15.22 6.56 -31.19
C HIS A 7 -14.69 7.25 -29.91
N PRO A 8 -13.40 7.59 -29.86
CA PRO A 8 -12.43 6.94 -28.95
C PRO A 8 -11.57 7.99 -28.23
N GLY A 9 -11.45 7.96 -26.90
CA GLY A 9 -10.63 9.02 -26.28
C GLY A 9 -10.44 9.03 -24.79
N GLY A 10 -10.97 8.06 -24.05
CA GLY A 10 -10.67 7.93 -22.63
C GLY A 10 -9.96 6.61 -22.40
N PRO A 11 -8.86 6.57 -21.61
CA PRO A 11 -8.35 5.29 -21.14
C PRO A 11 -9.47 4.59 -20.37
N GLN A 12 -10.05 3.55 -20.98
CA GLN A 12 -10.88 2.57 -20.31
C GLN A 12 -9.96 1.79 -19.39
N TYR A 13 -9.87 2.22 -18.14
CA TYR A 13 -9.27 1.41 -17.09
C TYR A 13 -10.21 0.23 -16.85
N GLY A 14 -9.74 -0.92 -17.34
CA GLY A 14 -10.50 -2.15 -17.49
C GLY A 14 -11.26 -2.55 -16.23
N SER A 15 -12.52 -2.90 -16.47
CA SER A 15 -13.35 -3.72 -15.61
C SER A 15 -12.61 -4.97 -15.11
N GLY A 16 -12.62 -5.16 -13.79
CA GLY A 16 -12.64 -6.51 -13.21
C GLY A 16 -11.30 -7.12 -12.81
N ARG A 17 -10.38 -6.36 -12.19
CA ARG A 17 -9.35 -6.97 -11.33
C ARG A 17 -9.78 -6.86 -9.88
N ARG A 18 -9.75 -8.01 -9.19
CA ARG A 18 -10.15 -8.16 -7.80
C ARG A 18 -9.36 -7.16 -6.96
N ASN A 19 -10.09 -6.55 -6.05
CA ASN A 19 -9.65 -5.50 -5.15
C ASN A 19 -8.75 -6.12 -4.06
N ASP A 20 -7.59 -6.62 -4.46
CA ASP A 20 -6.66 -7.36 -3.59
C ASP A 20 -5.67 -6.40 -2.88
N SER A 21 -6.08 -5.15 -2.60
CA SER A 21 -5.35 -4.32 -1.64
C SER A 21 -5.53 -4.99 -0.27
N PRO A 22 -4.46 -5.47 0.40
CA PRO A 22 -4.55 -6.26 1.63
C PRO A 22 -5.34 -5.58 2.76
N ASN A 23 -5.52 -4.25 2.66
CA ASN A 23 -6.08 -3.40 3.71
C ASN A 23 -7.29 -2.57 3.24
N GLY A 24 -7.91 -2.91 2.10
CA GLY A 24 -9.10 -2.19 1.60
C GLY A 24 -8.86 -0.75 1.10
N ILE A 25 -7.61 -0.28 1.12
CA ILE A 25 -7.21 1.04 0.63
C ILE A 25 -7.28 1.07 -0.90
N LYS A 26 -8.16 1.93 -1.43
CA LYS A 26 -8.30 2.20 -2.87
C LYS A 26 -7.71 3.56 -3.20
N LEU A 27 -6.61 3.57 -3.96
CA LEU A 27 -5.96 4.82 -4.36
C LEU A 27 -6.43 5.28 -5.75
N PRO A 28 -6.31 6.59 -6.07
CA PRO A 28 -6.83 7.16 -7.31
C PRO A 28 -6.18 6.66 -8.60
N SER A 29 -5.07 5.91 -8.51
CA SER A 29 -4.43 5.28 -9.66
C SER A 29 -3.74 3.97 -9.29
N ASP A 30 -3.62 3.08 -10.28
CA ASP A 30 -2.88 1.83 -10.16
C ASP A 30 -1.42 2.05 -9.79
N PHE A 31 -0.82 3.14 -10.28
CA PHE A 31 0.55 3.51 -9.93
C PHE A 31 0.71 3.74 -8.42
N LEU A 32 -0.20 4.53 -7.82
CA LEU A 32 -0.19 4.78 -6.39
C LEU A 32 -0.48 3.52 -5.59
N THR A 33 -1.45 2.70 -6.03
CA THR A 33 -1.77 1.40 -5.41
C THR A 33 -0.56 0.48 -5.41
N ASN A 34 0.14 0.37 -6.54
CA ASN A 34 1.35 -0.46 -6.65
C ASN A 34 2.50 0.05 -5.78
N ALA A 35 2.71 1.38 -5.74
CA ALA A 35 3.72 1.98 -4.88
C ALA A 35 3.43 1.73 -3.40
N TRP A 36 2.17 1.91 -2.98
CA TRP A 36 1.70 1.62 -1.63
C TRP A 36 1.91 0.16 -1.25
N ASN A 37 1.40 -0.77 -2.06
CA ASN A 37 1.52 -2.21 -1.80
C ASN A 37 2.99 -2.64 -1.72
N ARG A 38 3.85 -2.08 -2.58
CA ARG A 38 5.28 -2.38 -2.56
C ARG A 38 5.96 -1.94 -1.27
N GLU A 39 5.66 -0.74 -0.76
CA GLU A 39 6.27 -0.29 0.49
C GLU A 39 5.79 -1.10 1.70
N ILE A 40 4.49 -1.42 1.77
CA ILE A 40 3.95 -2.32 2.82
C ILE A 40 4.63 -3.69 2.78
N ASP A 41 4.76 -4.28 1.59
CA ASP A 41 5.47 -5.55 1.42
C ASP A 41 6.94 -5.47 1.86
N ASN A 42 7.62 -4.36 1.58
CA ASN A 42 9.01 -4.17 1.96
C ASN A 42 9.19 -4.10 3.49
N ILE A 43 8.24 -3.51 4.23
CA ILE A 43 8.28 -3.54 5.70
C ILE A 43 8.34 -4.99 6.19
N GLY A 44 7.47 -5.86 5.67
CA GLY A 44 7.34 -7.25 6.11
C GLY A 44 8.45 -8.22 5.65
N ARG A 45 9.26 -7.86 4.66
CA ARG A 45 10.29 -8.75 4.06
C ARG A 45 11.70 -8.53 4.60
N ASN A 46 11.97 -7.40 5.25
CA ASN A 46 13.32 -7.07 5.73
C ASN A 46 13.58 -7.59 7.14
N LEU A 47 14.78 -8.16 7.36
CA LEU A 47 15.20 -8.78 8.62
C LEU A 47 16.16 -7.91 9.43
N SER A 48 16.25 -6.61 9.17
CA SER A 48 17.03 -5.70 10.00
C SER A 48 16.17 -4.53 10.45
N ILE A 49 16.25 -4.21 11.75
CA ILE A 49 15.51 -3.11 12.37
C ILE A 49 15.70 -1.79 11.60
N PRO A 50 16.91 -1.39 11.17
CA PRO A 50 17.09 -0.16 10.41
C PRO A 50 16.35 -0.14 9.06
N MET A 51 16.25 -1.29 8.38
CA MET A 51 15.52 -1.39 7.11
C MET A 51 14.01 -1.39 7.32
N ILE A 52 13.53 -2.07 8.36
CA ILE A 52 12.11 -2.01 8.75
C ILE A 52 11.72 -0.55 9.01
N GLN A 53 12.48 0.17 9.84
CA GLN A 53 12.22 1.59 10.15
C GLN A 53 12.29 2.49 8.92
N GLN A 54 13.22 2.24 7.99
CA GLN A 54 13.31 3.01 6.76
C GLN A 54 12.04 2.86 5.90
N HIS A 55 11.51 1.65 5.76
CA HIS A 55 10.29 1.41 4.99
C HIS A 55 9.04 1.95 5.70
N VAL A 56 8.98 1.85 7.03
CA VAL A 56 7.92 2.50 7.84
C VAL A 56 7.92 4.00 7.62
N ALA A 57 9.09 4.66 7.63
CA ALA A 57 9.19 6.10 7.39
C ALA A 57 8.74 6.48 5.97
N ARG A 58 9.10 5.69 4.94
CA ARG A 58 8.64 5.90 3.56
C ARG A 58 7.14 5.74 3.42
N ALA A 59 6.57 4.67 3.97
CA ALA A 59 5.12 4.44 3.93
C ALA A 59 4.33 5.52 4.68
N THR A 60 4.85 5.97 5.82
CA THR A 60 4.27 7.08 6.59
C THR A 60 4.30 8.38 5.78
N GLY A 61 5.44 8.71 5.17
CA GLY A 61 5.56 9.89 4.31
C GLY A 61 4.65 9.82 3.08
N PHE A 62 4.48 8.65 2.49
CA PHE A 62 3.56 8.42 1.37
C PHE A 62 2.11 8.70 1.79
N ALA A 63 1.66 8.17 2.93
CA ALA A 63 0.32 8.41 3.47
C ALA A 63 0.07 9.91 3.72
N TRP A 64 1.02 10.61 4.33
CA TRP A 64 0.95 12.06 4.53
C TRP A 64 0.89 12.83 3.21
N GLY A 65 1.71 12.45 2.22
CA GLY A 65 1.71 13.07 0.90
C GLY A 65 0.36 12.95 0.21
N LEU A 66 -0.28 11.78 0.29
CA LEU A 66 -1.63 11.59 -0.24
C LEU A 66 -2.69 12.41 0.51
N ARG A 67 -2.59 12.49 1.84
CA ARG A 67 -3.54 13.28 2.65
C ARG A 67 -3.43 14.77 2.36
N ALA A 68 -2.19 15.27 2.21
CA ALA A 68 -1.91 16.67 1.89
C ALA A 68 -2.33 17.06 0.47
N ALA A 69 -2.36 16.10 -0.45
CA ALA A 69 -2.86 16.28 -1.82
C ALA A 69 -4.38 16.04 -1.95
N ASP A 70 -5.10 15.83 -0.84
CA ASP A 70 -6.53 15.48 -0.79
C ASP A 70 -6.91 14.26 -1.65
N LEU A 71 -5.96 13.35 -1.87
CA LEU A 71 -6.16 12.09 -2.60
C LEU A 71 -6.76 10.99 -1.73
N VAL A 72 -6.68 11.16 -0.40
CA VAL A 72 -7.29 10.28 0.60
C VAL A 72 -7.91 11.11 1.70
N ASN A 73 -9.01 10.61 2.28
CA ASN A 73 -9.67 11.24 3.41
C ASN A 73 -9.00 10.83 4.75
N GLU A 74 -9.51 11.37 5.86
CA GLU A 74 -8.97 11.08 7.19
C GLU A 74 -9.09 9.59 7.57
N ASP A 75 -10.20 8.94 7.26
CA ASP A 75 -10.42 7.52 7.58
C ASP A 75 -9.46 6.62 6.81
N MET A 76 -9.23 6.91 5.52
CA MET A 76 -8.25 6.21 4.70
C MET A 76 -6.83 6.45 5.21
N HIS A 77 -6.50 7.67 5.62
CA HIS A 77 -5.20 7.98 6.22
C HIS A 77 -4.99 7.21 7.53
N LYS A 78 -6.02 7.08 8.38
CA LYS A 78 -5.97 6.24 9.59
C LYS A 78 -5.75 4.77 9.24
N ALA A 79 -6.51 4.22 8.28
CA ALA A 79 -6.34 2.85 7.81
C ALA A 79 -4.95 2.58 7.23
N MET A 80 -4.35 3.57 6.56
CA MET A 80 -2.95 3.49 6.11
C MET A 80 -1.98 3.42 7.29
N GLY A 81 -2.20 4.21 8.36
CA GLY A 81 -1.41 4.13 9.59
C GLY A 81 -1.51 2.77 10.27
N GLU A 82 -2.71 2.21 10.38
CA GLU A 82 -2.93 0.86 10.94
C GLU A 82 -2.23 -0.22 10.13
N ALA A 83 -2.31 -0.14 8.79
CA ALA A 83 -1.61 -1.04 7.88
C ALA A 83 -0.08 -1.02 8.08
N ILE A 84 0.50 0.16 8.27
CA ILE A 84 1.93 0.33 8.55
C ILE A 84 2.28 -0.32 9.88
N GLY A 85 1.52 -0.04 10.94
CA GLY A 85 1.75 -0.61 12.27
C GLY A 85 1.66 -2.13 12.29
N LEU A 86 0.67 -2.72 11.60
CA LEU A 86 0.55 -4.16 11.46
C LEU A 86 1.73 -4.78 10.71
N ALA A 87 2.18 -4.14 9.63
CA ALA A 87 3.32 -4.62 8.86
C ALA A 87 4.62 -4.55 9.67
N GLU A 88 4.83 -3.47 10.43
CA GLU A 88 5.97 -3.29 11.32
C GLU A 88 5.99 -4.34 12.43
N GLN A 89 4.85 -4.54 13.12
CA GLN A 89 4.73 -5.54 14.17
C GLN A 89 5.02 -6.95 13.63
N ALA A 90 4.47 -7.30 12.46
CA ALA A 90 4.74 -8.58 11.83
C ALA A 90 6.23 -8.75 11.46
N ALA A 91 6.90 -7.68 11.03
CA ALA A 91 8.33 -7.71 10.71
C ALA A 91 9.20 -7.89 11.97
N LEU A 92 8.87 -7.20 13.06
CA LEU A 92 9.57 -7.32 14.34
C LEU A 92 9.43 -8.72 14.95
N VAL A 93 8.23 -9.29 14.94
CA VAL A 93 8.00 -10.68 15.40
C VAL A 93 8.82 -11.68 14.59
N ARG A 94 8.95 -11.48 13.27
CA ARG A 94 9.79 -12.33 12.41
C ARG A 94 11.28 -12.14 12.69
N PHE A 95 11.71 -10.91 12.96
CA PHE A 95 13.08 -10.61 13.33
C PHE A 95 13.46 -11.37 14.61
N GLU A 96 12.65 -11.26 15.67
CA GLU A 96 12.84 -11.93 16.96
C GLU A 96 12.91 -13.47 16.80
N ARG A 97 11.96 -14.06 16.06
CA ARG A 97 11.97 -15.51 15.80
C ARG A 97 13.16 -15.97 14.96
N GLY A 98 13.60 -15.15 14.00
CA GLY A 98 14.75 -15.43 13.16
C GLY A 98 16.10 -15.18 13.85
N SER A 99 16.12 -14.50 15.00
CA SER A 99 17.28 -14.46 15.91
C SER A 99 17.34 -15.72 16.77
N ASP A 100 16.21 -16.23 17.25
CA ASP A 100 16.16 -17.43 18.12
C ASP A 100 16.61 -18.72 17.40
N GLU A 101 16.46 -18.81 16.07
CA GLU A 101 16.90 -19.98 15.27
C GLU A 101 18.40 -19.96 14.91
N ARG A 102 19.15 -18.91 15.30
CA ARG A 102 20.57 -18.73 14.96
C ARG A 102 21.53 -18.91 16.15
N ASP A 103 21.02 -19.24 17.32
CA ASP A 103 21.78 -19.61 18.53
C ASP A 103 21.75 -21.13 18.77
#